data_AF-A0A422QVN7-F1
#
_entry.id   AF-A0A422QVN7-F1
#
_cell.length_a   1.000
_cell.length_b   1.000
_cell.length_c   1.000
_cell.angle_alpha   90.00
_cell.angle_beta   90.00
_cell.angle_gamma   90.00
#
_symmetry.space_group_name_H-M   'P 1'
#
loop_
_entity.id
_entity.type
_entity.pdbx_description
1 polymer ?
#
loop_
_entity_poly.entity_id
_entity_poly.type
_entity_poly.pdbx_seq_one_letter_code
_entity_poly.pdbx_strand_id
1 'polypeptide(L)'
;MLTEKMMDQLERHIRGWTRAINGQFPRPWMTDSPEPHKAEVFIVGRNQKHGYEVSKVGSQERHINALFNRNGETCRGIYDEIAPMPSRTRMNTDALTRRLRSRGIEHILETNVICYSSPMSGDLSKSEHVGGKAHGMEVFRGLLDLIRPKVLIAHGSGTLKDLARTLGESRFEMPDSLKR
;
A
#
# COMPACT_ATOMS: atom_id res chain seq x y z
N MET A 1 -13.15 -3.30 22.43
CA MET A 1 -12.45 -4.57 22.73
C MET A 1 -12.02 -5.35 21.49
N LEU A 2 -12.92 -5.82 20.60
CA LEU A 2 -12.51 -6.56 19.40
C LEU A 2 -11.72 -5.70 18.38
N THR A 3 -12.15 -4.47 18.15
CA THR A 3 -11.49 -3.51 17.24
C THR A 3 -10.09 -3.11 17.69
N GLU A 4 -9.92 -2.81 18.98
CA GLU A 4 -8.63 -2.47 19.59
C GLU A 4 -7.63 -3.62 19.47
N LYS A 5 -8.07 -4.85 19.75
CA LYS A 5 -7.24 -6.06 19.58
C LYS A 5 -6.82 -6.30 18.13
N MET A 6 -7.71 -6.01 17.15
CA MET A 6 -7.37 -6.10 15.72
C MET A 6 -6.37 -5.03 15.31
N MET A 7 -6.51 -3.81 15.83
CA MET A 7 -5.57 -2.71 15.60
C MET A 7 -4.17 -3.05 16.16
N ASP A 8 -4.09 -3.56 17.38
CA ASP A 8 -2.83 -3.99 18.00
C ASP A 8 -2.17 -5.15 17.25
N GLN A 9 -2.98 -6.09 16.75
CA GLN A 9 -2.47 -7.16 15.91
C GLN A 9 -1.92 -6.62 14.59
N LEU A 10 -2.66 -5.75 13.91
CA LEU A 10 -2.22 -5.12 12.68
C LEU A 10 -0.92 -4.34 12.90
N GLU A 11 -0.84 -3.48 13.91
CA GLU A 11 0.37 -2.70 14.21
C GLU A 11 1.58 -3.61 14.51
N ARG A 12 1.41 -4.70 15.26
CA ARG A 12 2.50 -5.65 15.50
C ARG A 12 3.04 -6.25 14.20
N HIS A 13 2.17 -6.63 13.27
CA HIS A 13 2.60 -7.12 11.95
C HIS A 13 3.27 -6.00 11.14
N ILE A 14 2.70 -4.80 11.11
CA ILE A 14 3.29 -3.65 10.41
C ILE A 14 4.68 -3.33 10.92
N ARG A 15 4.91 -3.34 12.24
CA ARG A 15 6.25 -3.11 12.81
C ARG A 15 7.29 -4.14 12.33
N GLY A 16 6.90 -5.38 12.11
CA GLY A 16 7.77 -6.38 11.49
C GLY A 16 7.99 -6.10 10.00
N TRP A 17 6.90 -5.88 9.26
CA TRP A 17 6.90 -5.71 7.81
C TRP A 17 7.53 -4.39 7.32
N THR A 18 7.55 -3.34 8.13
CA THR A 18 8.10 -2.04 7.72
C THR A 18 9.48 -1.77 8.30
N ARG A 19 10.23 -2.82 8.68
CA ARG A 19 11.67 -2.69 8.92
C ARG A 19 12.37 -2.28 7.63
N ALA A 20 13.44 -1.51 7.76
CA ALA A 20 14.18 -1.03 6.60
C ALA A 20 14.77 -2.21 5.80
N ILE A 21 14.64 -2.14 4.49
CA ILE A 21 15.25 -3.06 3.52
C ILE A 21 15.81 -2.23 2.37
N ASN A 22 17.06 -2.50 2.00
CA ASN A 22 17.75 -1.74 0.94
C ASN A 22 17.69 -0.22 1.14
N GLY A 23 17.88 0.24 2.39
CA GLY A 23 17.91 1.67 2.74
C GLY A 23 16.56 2.40 2.74
N GLN A 24 15.43 1.70 2.61
CA GLN A 24 14.10 2.29 2.63
C GLN A 24 13.11 1.47 3.47
N PHE A 25 12.06 2.12 3.97
CA PHE A 25 10.93 1.46 4.58
C PHE A 25 9.93 1.02 3.51
N PRO A 26 9.52 -0.27 3.50
CA PRO A 26 8.34 -0.71 2.74
C PRO A 26 7.13 0.14 3.12
N ARG A 27 6.26 0.49 2.16
CA ARG A 27 5.07 1.31 2.43
C ARG A 27 3.80 0.47 2.20
N PRO A 28 3.22 -0.13 3.25
CA PRO A 28 2.06 -1.01 3.12
C PRO A 28 0.85 -0.30 2.51
N TRP A 29 0.62 0.95 2.89
CA TRP A 29 -0.53 1.71 2.40
C TRP A 29 -0.34 3.23 2.45
N MET A 30 -1.32 3.93 1.93
CA MET A 30 -1.65 5.32 2.20
C MET A 30 -3.18 5.41 2.42
N THR A 31 -3.60 6.02 3.51
CA THR A 31 -5.01 6.29 3.81
C THR A 31 -5.09 7.56 4.66
N ASP A 32 -6.24 8.22 4.68
CA ASP A 32 -6.55 9.29 5.62
C ASP A 32 -7.32 8.79 6.85
N SER A 33 -7.75 7.53 6.85
CA SER A 33 -8.40 6.91 7.99
C SER A 33 -7.37 6.63 9.09
N PRO A 34 -7.63 6.96 10.36
CA PRO A 34 -6.82 6.50 11.49
C PRO A 34 -7.07 5.02 11.83
N GLU A 35 -8.07 4.39 11.21
CA GLU A 35 -8.46 3.00 11.44
C GLU A 35 -8.28 2.15 10.16
N PRO A 36 -7.04 1.91 9.70
CA PRO A 36 -6.79 1.19 8.45
C PRO A 36 -7.30 -0.26 8.48
N HIS A 37 -7.45 -0.85 9.67
CA HIS A 37 -8.03 -2.19 9.84
C HIS A 37 -9.52 -2.28 9.44
N LYS A 38 -10.22 -1.15 9.32
CA LYS A 38 -11.63 -1.09 8.88
C LYS A 38 -11.77 -0.90 7.37
N ALA A 39 -10.67 -0.81 6.63
CA ALA A 39 -10.71 -0.52 5.20
C ALA A 39 -11.51 -1.60 4.44
N GLU A 40 -12.56 -1.16 3.74
CA GLU A 40 -13.45 -2.03 2.97
C GLU A 40 -13.08 -2.04 1.49
N VAL A 41 -12.44 -0.97 1.01
CA VAL A 41 -12.04 -0.81 -0.40
C VAL A 41 -10.53 -0.61 -0.46
N PHE A 42 -9.84 -1.48 -1.20
CA PHE A 42 -8.45 -1.26 -1.55
C PHE A 42 -8.33 -0.72 -2.97
N ILE A 43 -7.63 0.39 -3.14
CA ILE A 43 -7.14 0.82 -4.45
C ILE A 43 -5.72 0.28 -4.58
N VAL A 44 -5.54 -0.68 -5.48
CA VAL A 44 -4.28 -1.43 -5.61
C VAL A 44 -3.54 -0.95 -6.84
N GLY A 45 -2.34 -0.41 -6.66
CA GLY A 45 -1.36 -0.16 -7.71
C GLY A 45 -0.34 -1.30 -7.83
N ARG A 46 0.63 -1.15 -8.73
CA ARG A 46 1.68 -2.16 -8.92
C ARG A 46 2.79 -2.03 -7.87
N ASN A 47 3.48 -0.89 -7.86
CA ASN A 47 4.53 -0.53 -6.93
C ASN A 47 4.64 1.00 -6.85
N GLN A 48 5.40 1.48 -5.88
CA GLN A 48 5.54 2.91 -5.61
C GLN A 48 6.82 3.45 -6.26
N LYS A 49 6.74 4.62 -6.89
CA LYS A 49 7.92 5.27 -7.48
C LYS A 49 8.88 5.82 -6.43
N HIS A 50 8.33 6.58 -5.48
CA HIS A 50 9.11 7.29 -4.47
C HIS A 50 9.22 6.44 -3.20
N GLY A 51 10.45 6.04 -2.88
CA GLY A 51 10.80 5.29 -1.69
C GLY A 51 10.80 6.14 -0.43
N TYR A 52 10.50 5.48 0.69
CA TYR A 52 10.62 6.05 2.03
C TYR A 52 12.02 5.75 2.53
N GLU A 53 13.01 6.44 1.95
CA GLU A 53 14.41 6.31 2.35
C GLU A 53 14.58 6.60 3.84
N VAL A 54 15.36 5.76 4.53
CA VAL A 54 15.59 5.90 5.98
C VAL A 54 16.16 7.28 6.32
N SER A 55 17.04 7.82 5.46
CA SER A 55 17.62 9.17 5.61
C SER A 55 16.61 10.31 5.54
N LYS A 56 15.49 10.13 4.82
CA LYS A 56 14.45 11.16 4.64
C LYS A 56 13.33 11.03 5.68
N VAL A 57 12.94 9.79 5.98
CA VAL A 57 11.90 9.51 6.98
C VAL A 57 12.45 9.61 8.40
N GLY A 58 13.75 9.35 8.59
CA GLY A 58 14.45 9.45 9.86
C GLY A 58 14.31 8.20 10.73
N SER A 59 13.09 7.79 11.10
CA SER A 59 12.87 6.66 12.00
C SER A 59 11.70 5.78 11.59
N GLN A 60 11.77 4.50 12.00
CA GLN A 60 10.65 3.58 11.83
C GLN A 60 9.43 4.05 12.62
N GLU A 61 9.61 4.62 13.82
CA GLU A 61 8.47 5.08 14.64
C GLU A 61 7.68 6.19 13.96
N ARG A 62 8.37 7.16 13.33
CA ARG A 62 7.71 8.19 12.53
C ARG A 62 6.91 7.57 11.39
N HIS A 63 7.48 6.58 10.70
CA HIS A 63 6.80 5.87 9.62
C HIS A 63 5.56 5.11 10.12
N ILE A 64 5.63 4.43 11.27
CA ILE A 64 4.48 3.76 11.89
C ILE A 64 3.41 4.79 12.26
N ASN A 65 3.79 5.90 12.90
CA ASN A 65 2.86 6.97 13.25
C ASN A 65 2.12 7.50 12.01
N ALA A 66 2.84 7.69 10.91
CA ALA A 66 2.28 8.12 9.64
C ALA A 66 1.32 7.09 9.00
N LEU A 67 1.59 5.78 9.13
CA LEU A 67 0.69 4.73 8.63
C LEU A 67 -0.64 4.71 9.40
N PHE A 68 -0.63 5.08 10.67
CA PHE A 68 -1.82 5.10 11.52
C PHE A 68 -2.40 6.52 11.73
N ASN A 69 -1.92 7.52 10.99
CA ASN A 69 -2.34 8.91 11.08
C ASN A 69 -2.37 9.45 12.52
N ARG A 70 -1.32 9.19 13.30
CA ARG A 70 -1.21 9.58 14.72
C ARG A 70 -0.04 10.52 14.97
N ASN A 71 -0.10 11.25 16.09
CA ASN A 71 0.92 12.22 16.51
C ASN A 71 1.21 13.31 15.45
N GLY A 72 0.19 13.69 14.68
CA GLY A 72 0.32 14.68 13.59
C GLY A 72 1.03 14.16 12.33
N GLU A 73 1.50 12.92 12.32
CA GLU A 73 2.16 12.30 11.18
C GLU A 73 1.13 11.64 10.27
N THR A 74 1.29 11.76 8.96
CA THR A 74 0.47 11.04 7.97
C THR A 74 1.35 10.52 6.84
N CYS A 75 0.97 9.41 6.21
CA CYS A 75 1.69 8.96 5.02
C CYS A 75 1.71 10.04 3.93
N ARG A 76 0.63 10.81 3.79
CA ARG A 76 0.57 11.90 2.81
C ARG A 76 1.59 13.00 3.13
N GLY A 77 1.72 13.39 4.39
CA GLY A 77 2.71 14.38 4.84
C GLY A 77 4.14 13.95 4.51
N ILE A 78 4.54 12.73 4.88
CA ILE A 78 5.85 12.18 4.53
C ILE A 78 6.04 12.12 3.00
N TYR A 79 5.00 11.75 2.25
CA TYR A 79 5.08 11.71 0.80
C TYR A 79 5.32 13.09 0.20
N ASP A 80 4.60 14.12 0.66
CA ASP A 80 4.72 15.48 0.14
C ASP A 80 6.11 16.09 0.48
N GLU A 81 6.73 15.72 1.60
CA GLU A 81 8.12 16.06 1.93
C GLU A 81 9.13 15.45 0.95
N ILE A 82 8.93 14.18 0.58
CA ILE A 82 9.85 13.41 -0.28
C ILE A 82 9.64 13.74 -1.77
N ALA A 83 8.40 13.99 -2.16
CA ALA A 83 7.96 14.14 -3.54
C ALA A 83 7.10 15.41 -3.68
N PRO A 84 7.73 16.61 -3.66
CA PRO A 84 7.01 17.88 -3.70
C PRO A 84 6.17 18.06 -4.98
N MET A 85 6.49 17.33 -6.04
CA MET A 85 5.66 17.21 -7.23
C MET A 85 5.08 15.79 -7.32
N PRO A 86 3.75 15.63 -7.19
CA PRO A 86 3.13 14.32 -7.27
C PRO A 86 3.25 13.76 -8.70
N SER A 87 3.44 12.44 -8.78
CA SER A 87 3.42 11.76 -10.08
C SER A 87 2.02 11.79 -10.71
N ARG A 88 1.93 11.66 -12.04
CA ARG A 88 0.64 11.51 -12.75
C ARG A 88 -0.22 10.39 -12.18
N THR A 89 0.39 9.26 -11.80
CA THR A 89 -0.32 8.15 -11.15
C THR A 89 -0.91 8.55 -9.80
N ARG A 90 -0.15 9.27 -8.96
CA ARG A 90 -0.62 9.79 -7.67
C ARG A 90 -1.81 10.73 -7.85
N MET A 91 -1.73 11.67 -8.80
CA MET A 91 -2.85 12.59 -9.10
C MET A 91 -4.11 11.85 -9.56
N ASN A 92 -3.96 10.79 -10.38
CA ASN A 92 -5.08 9.97 -10.82
C ASN A 92 -5.69 9.18 -9.66
N THR A 93 -4.85 8.60 -8.78
CA THR A 93 -5.32 7.91 -7.57
C THR A 93 -6.04 8.88 -6.63
N ASP A 94 -5.50 10.08 -6.39
CA ASP A 94 -6.17 11.14 -5.61
C ASP A 94 -7.55 11.48 -6.20
N ALA A 95 -7.64 11.62 -7.53
CA ALA A 95 -8.90 11.89 -8.21
C ALA A 95 -9.91 10.74 -8.08
N LEU A 96 -9.45 9.49 -8.16
CA LEU A 96 -10.30 8.31 -7.94
C LEU A 96 -10.82 8.25 -6.51
N THR A 97 -9.94 8.39 -5.51
CA THR A 97 -10.30 8.39 -4.09
C THR A 97 -11.34 9.47 -3.79
N ARG A 98 -11.15 10.70 -4.30
CA ARG A 98 -12.15 11.78 -4.17
C ARG A 98 -13.52 11.43 -4.77
N ARG A 99 -13.54 10.80 -5.95
CA ARG A 99 -14.79 10.41 -6.64
C ARG A 99 -15.53 9.26 -5.93
N LEU A 100 -14.81 8.39 -5.24
CA LEU A 100 -15.41 7.33 -4.43
C LEU A 100 -16.03 7.92 -3.16
N ARG A 101 -15.30 8.81 -2.48
CA ARG A 101 -15.80 9.52 -1.29
C ARG A 101 -17.00 10.40 -1.57
N SER A 102 -17.03 11.09 -2.71
CA SER A 102 -18.20 11.88 -3.11
C SER A 102 -19.46 11.03 -3.34
N ARG A 103 -19.34 9.70 -3.31
CA ARG A 103 -20.44 8.74 -3.37
C ARG A 103 -20.65 7.99 -2.03
N GLY A 104 -20.07 8.47 -0.94
CA GLY A 104 -20.22 7.90 0.40
C GLY A 104 -19.31 6.72 0.72
N ILE A 105 -18.27 6.46 -0.09
CA ILE A 105 -17.29 5.39 0.20
C ILE A 105 -16.18 5.98 1.07
N GLU A 106 -16.14 5.62 2.35
CA GLU A 106 -15.26 6.26 3.34
C GLU A 106 -14.01 5.44 3.69
N HIS A 107 -14.16 4.13 3.89
CA HIS A 107 -13.08 3.25 4.37
C HIS A 107 -12.17 2.76 3.23
N ILE A 108 -11.45 3.70 2.62
CA ILE A 108 -10.54 3.47 1.48
C ILE A 108 -9.09 3.38 1.96
N LEU A 109 -8.39 2.36 1.48
CA LEU A 109 -6.95 2.18 1.69
C LEU A 109 -6.26 2.02 0.32
N GLU A 110 -5.24 2.83 0.07
CA GLU A 110 -4.47 2.77 -1.15
C GLU A 110 -3.20 1.95 -0.91
N THR A 111 -2.97 0.92 -1.70
CA THR A 111 -1.85 -0.01 -1.52
C THR A 111 -1.26 -0.41 -2.87
N ASN A 112 -0.24 -1.26 -2.86
CA ASN A 112 0.38 -1.80 -4.06
C ASN A 112 0.58 -3.30 -3.88
N VAL A 113 0.52 -4.05 -4.98
CA VAL A 113 0.86 -5.48 -4.96
C VAL A 113 2.27 -5.71 -4.42
N ILE A 114 3.17 -4.76 -4.69
CA ILE A 114 4.55 -4.76 -4.22
C ILE A 114 4.71 -3.51 -3.34
N CYS A 115 4.61 -3.67 -2.02
CA CYS A 115 4.77 -2.61 -1.01
C CYS A 115 6.23 -2.15 -0.82
N TYR A 116 7.01 -2.16 -1.89
CA TYR A 116 8.41 -1.75 -1.95
C TYR A 116 8.61 -0.80 -3.13
N SER A 117 9.41 0.24 -2.95
CA SER A 117 9.53 1.28 -3.97
C SER A 117 10.73 1.05 -4.90
N SER A 118 10.52 1.39 -6.16
CA SER A 118 11.55 1.46 -7.19
C SER A 118 11.21 2.55 -8.20
N PRO A 119 12.19 3.24 -8.82
CA PRO A 119 11.92 4.32 -9.77
C PRO A 119 10.99 3.91 -10.92
N MET A 120 11.19 2.69 -11.44
CA MET A 120 10.32 2.07 -12.42
C MET A 120 9.97 0.64 -12.01
N SER A 121 8.80 0.15 -12.44
CA SER A 121 8.39 -1.23 -12.14
C SER A 121 9.31 -2.29 -12.75
N GLY A 122 10.00 -1.96 -13.86
CA GLY A 122 10.99 -2.84 -14.48
C GLY A 122 12.24 -3.02 -13.62
N ASP A 123 12.56 -2.06 -12.74
CA ASP A 123 13.72 -2.18 -11.84
C ASP A 123 13.55 -3.29 -10.81
N LEU A 124 12.31 -3.71 -10.52
CA LEU A 124 12.03 -4.76 -9.53
C LEU A 124 12.62 -6.13 -9.91
N SER A 125 13.06 -6.34 -11.15
CA SER A 125 13.79 -7.55 -11.55
C SER A 125 15.31 -7.45 -11.37
N LYS A 126 15.86 -6.28 -11.04
CA LYS A 126 17.29 -6.12 -10.75
C LYS A 126 17.65 -6.80 -9.44
N SER A 127 18.85 -7.37 -9.37
CA SER A 127 19.33 -8.15 -8.22
C SER A 127 19.22 -7.38 -6.90
N GLU A 128 19.56 -6.09 -6.90
CA GLU A 128 19.45 -5.22 -5.73
C GLU A 128 18.02 -5.07 -5.17
N HIS A 129 16.99 -5.31 -5.98
CA HIS A 129 15.59 -5.14 -5.60
C HIS A 129 14.85 -6.46 -5.35
N VAL A 130 15.46 -7.62 -5.60
CA VAL A 130 14.79 -8.93 -5.48
C VAL A 130 14.25 -9.17 -4.06
N GLY A 131 15.07 -8.92 -3.04
CA GLY A 131 14.66 -9.07 -1.64
C GLY A 131 13.53 -8.09 -1.26
N GLY A 132 13.68 -6.82 -1.64
CA GLY A 132 12.65 -5.80 -1.41
C GLY A 132 11.32 -6.12 -2.10
N LYS A 133 11.36 -6.62 -3.34
CA LYS A 133 10.18 -7.06 -4.09
C LYS A 133 9.47 -8.21 -3.39
N ALA A 134 10.21 -9.27 -3.04
CA ALA A 134 9.65 -10.45 -2.39
C ALA A 134 8.97 -10.08 -1.07
N HIS A 135 9.67 -9.30 -0.24
CA HIS A 135 9.15 -8.78 1.02
C HIS A 135 7.92 -7.89 0.81
N GLY A 136 7.97 -6.96 -0.15
CA GLY A 136 6.83 -6.09 -0.47
C GLY A 136 5.56 -6.86 -0.90
N MET A 137 5.72 -7.99 -1.59
CA MET A 137 4.60 -8.88 -1.92
C MET A 137 4.07 -9.63 -0.69
N GLU A 138 4.94 -10.04 0.23
CA GLU A 138 4.54 -10.64 1.51
C GLU A 138 3.70 -9.66 2.33
N VAL A 139 4.14 -8.40 2.43
CA VAL A 139 3.38 -7.35 3.11
C VAL A 139 1.97 -7.23 2.52
N PHE A 140 1.85 -7.12 1.19
CA PHE A 140 0.54 -7.00 0.54
C PHE A 140 -0.38 -8.21 0.80
N ARG A 141 0.14 -9.44 0.73
CA ARG A 141 -0.64 -10.65 1.08
C ARG A 141 -1.11 -10.62 2.53
N GLY A 142 -0.22 -10.24 3.45
CA GLY A 142 -0.55 -10.10 4.86
C GLY A 142 -1.65 -9.06 5.11
N LEU A 143 -1.63 -7.93 4.38
CA LEU A 143 -2.72 -6.94 4.45
C LEU A 143 -4.06 -7.53 4.03
N LEU A 144 -4.10 -8.30 2.93
CA LEU A 144 -5.33 -8.93 2.46
C LEU A 144 -5.89 -9.92 3.48
N ASP A 145 -5.04 -10.75 4.09
CA ASP A 145 -5.48 -11.76 5.05
C ASP A 145 -5.96 -11.15 6.38
N LEU A 146 -5.33 -10.05 6.81
CA LEU A 146 -5.67 -9.36 8.07
C LEU A 146 -6.88 -8.43 7.94
N ILE A 147 -6.93 -7.61 6.88
CA ILE A 147 -7.95 -6.56 6.72
C ILE A 147 -9.17 -7.10 5.98
N ARG A 148 -8.98 -8.02 5.02
CA ARG A 148 -10.04 -8.65 4.22
C ARG A 148 -10.98 -7.63 3.57
N PRO A 149 -10.46 -6.76 2.69
CA PRO A 149 -11.29 -5.77 2.02
C PRO A 149 -12.40 -6.45 1.21
N LYS A 150 -13.56 -5.80 1.15
CA LYS A 150 -14.72 -6.26 0.36
C LYS A 150 -14.51 -6.04 -1.14
N VAL A 151 -13.77 -4.99 -1.51
CA VAL A 151 -13.54 -4.59 -2.90
C VAL A 151 -12.06 -4.31 -3.14
N LEU A 152 -11.54 -4.85 -4.25
CA LEU A 152 -10.22 -4.53 -4.78
C LEU A 152 -10.37 -3.78 -6.11
N ILE A 153 -9.85 -2.57 -6.20
CA ILE A 153 -9.79 -1.78 -7.44
C ILE A 153 -8.36 -1.83 -7.97
N ALA A 154 -8.13 -2.64 -9.01
CA ALA A 154 -6.83 -2.69 -9.68
C ALA A 154 -6.63 -1.43 -10.55
N HIS A 155 -5.62 -0.62 -10.22
CA HIS A 155 -5.31 0.63 -10.91
C HIS A 155 -3.96 0.50 -11.64
N GLY A 156 -4.01 0.49 -12.98
CA GLY A 156 -2.83 0.42 -13.86
C GLY A 156 -2.69 -0.90 -14.62
N SER A 157 -2.20 -0.82 -15.86
CA SER A 157 -2.14 -1.95 -16.81
C SER A 157 -1.25 -3.12 -16.35
N GLY A 158 -0.20 -2.85 -15.58
CA GLY A 158 0.69 -3.88 -15.01
C GLY A 158 0.19 -4.49 -13.70
N THR A 159 -0.78 -3.84 -13.04
CA THR A 159 -1.24 -4.25 -11.70
C THR A 159 -2.05 -5.54 -11.76
N LEU A 160 -2.91 -5.69 -12.77
CA LEU A 160 -3.82 -6.82 -12.87
C LEU A 160 -3.10 -8.17 -12.90
N LYS A 161 -2.03 -8.29 -13.71
CA LYS A 161 -1.25 -9.53 -13.83
C LYS A 161 -0.57 -9.92 -12.51
N ASP A 162 0.05 -8.95 -11.83
CA ASP A 162 0.73 -9.21 -10.56
C ASP A 162 -0.29 -9.46 -9.43
N LEU A 163 -1.44 -8.79 -9.46
CA LEU A 163 -2.54 -9.03 -8.52
C LEU A 163 -3.14 -10.43 -8.69
N ALA A 164 -3.48 -10.84 -9.92
CA ALA A 164 -3.99 -12.18 -10.21
C ALA A 164 -3.03 -13.29 -9.74
N ARG A 165 -1.73 -13.13 -10.02
CA ARG A 165 -0.69 -14.05 -9.52
C ARG A 165 -0.65 -14.09 -7.99
N THR A 166 -0.86 -12.96 -7.33
CA THR A 166 -0.76 -12.85 -5.87
C THR A 166 -1.96 -13.43 -5.15
N LEU A 167 -3.16 -13.28 -5.72
CA LEU A 167 -4.41 -13.78 -5.15
C LEU A 167 -4.61 -15.28 -5.38
N GLY A 168 -3.94 -15.85 -6.40
CA GLY A 168 -4.29 -17.16 -6.96
C GLY A 168 -5.61 -17.06 -7.73
N GLU A 169 -5.76 -17.84 -8.80
CA GLU A 169 -6.93 -17.74 -9.70
C GLU A 169 -8.28 -18.07 -9.03
N SER A 170 -8.28 -18.57 -7.80
CA SER A 170 -9.48 -19.12 -7.13
C SER A 170 -10.14 -18.21 -6.08
N ARG A 171 -9.57 -17.05 -5.72
CA ARG A 171 -10.09 -16.24 -4.61
C ARG A 171 -11.09 -15.12 -4.99
N PHE A 172 -11.19 -14.75 -6.28
CA PHE A 172 -12.04 -13.64 -6.72
C PHE A 172 -12.61 -13.86 -8.12
N GLU A 173 -13.85 -13.40 -8.34
CA GLU A 173 -14.42 -13.36 -9.69
C GLU A 173 -13.73 -12.27 -10.52
N MET A 174 -12.90 -12.71 -11.45
CA MET A 174 -12.36 -11.86 -12.51
C MET A 174 -13.45 -11.66 -13.59
N PRO A 175 -13.68 -10.43 -14.08
CA PRO A 175 -14.45 -10.22 -15.31
C PRO A 175 -13.90 -11.07 -16.46
N ASP A 176 -14.77 -11.70 -17.26
CA ASP A 176 -14.35 -12.60 -18.34
C ASP A 176 -13.42 -11.95 -19.36
N SER A 177 -13.56 -10.63 -19.56
CA SER A 177 -12.69 -9.83 -20.43
C SER A 177 -11.21 -9.83 -19.98
N LEU A 178 -10.94 -10.24 -18.74
CA LEU A 178 -9.64 -10.20 -18.08
C LEU A 178 -9.02 -11.59 -17.84
N LYS A 179 -9.71 -12.70 -18.13
CA LYS A 179 -9.24 -14.09 -17.92
C LYS A 179 -8.30 -14.61 -19.03
N ARG A 180 -7.38 -13.79 -19.54
CA ARG A 180 -6.48 -14.15 -20.65
C ARG A 180 -5.13 -14.67 -20.19
#